data_AF-A0AAU9AK14-F1
#
_entry.id   AF-A0AAU9AK14-F1
#
_cell.length_a   1.000
_cell.length_b   1.000
_cell.length_c   1.000
_cell.angle_alpha   90.00
_cell.angle_beta   90.00
_cell.angle_gamma   90.00
#
_symmetry.space_group_name_H-M   'P 1'
#
loop_
_entity.id
_entity.type
_entity.pdbx_description
1 polymer ?
#
loop_
_entity_poly.entity_id
_entity_poly.type
_entity_poly.pdbx_seq_one_letter_code
_entity_poly.pdbx_strand_id
1 'polypeptide(L)'
;MSEPSPDLPALLKRAHAAIADARDVEAVRLLQQVLECDPGNLHAQYLLAIQHAQLGLYERAEERLRAVLARVPQFVVARFQLAQLLLMRETAGDAREWLQPVLDAPAPLGDYARALHAAAGGDTAGACALIESAQRLPQPVPELAADMRRLLGRWRADAAA
;
A
#
# COMPACT_ATOMS: atom_id res chain seq x y z
N MET A 1 7.62 38.31 11.12
CA MET A 1 7.83 37.21 12.07
C MET A 1 7.66 35.94 11.27
N SER A 2 8.72 35.16 11.07
CA SER A 2 8.58 33.86 10.40
C SER A 2 7.86 32.93 11.36
N GLU A 3 6.68 32.41 10.98
CA GLU A 3 6.04 31.35 11.76
C GLU A 3 7.05 30.22 11.99
N PRO A 4 7.09 29.61 13.18
CA PRO A 4 7.92 28.44 13.40
C PRO A 4 7.52 27.38 12.36
N SER A 5 8.50 26.90 11.61
CA SER A 5 8.33 25.80 10.67
C SER A 5 7.58 24.68 11.40
N PRO A 6 6.45 24.18 10.88
CA PRO A 6 5.69 23.17 11.58
C PRO A 6 6.56 21.93 11.78
N ASP A 7 6.52 21.37 12.99
CA ASP A 7 7.31 20.20 13.37
C ASP A 7 6.88 18.99 12.52
N LEU A 8 7.75 18.57 11.59
CA LEU A 8 7.47 17.47 10.66
C LEU A 8 7.12 16.16 11.38
N PRO A 9 7.91 15.69 12.38
CA PRO A 9 7.52 14.57 13.24
C PRO A 9 6.11 14.71 13.84
N ALA A 10 5.76 15.88 14.35
CA ALA A 10 4.43 16.11 14.93
C ALA A 10 3.32 16.07 13.87
N LEU A 11 3.55 16.64 12.69
CA LEU A 11 2.62 16.58 11.55
C LEU A 11 2.40 15.14 11.09
N LEU A 12 3.47 14.35 10.93
CA LEU A 12 3.39 12.95 10.57
C LEU A 12 2.60 12.15 11.60
N LYS A 13 2.90 12.32 12.90
CA LYS A 13 2.15 11.64 13.97
C LYS A 13 0.65 11.95 13.92
N ARG A 14 0.29 13.21 13.67
CA ARG A 14 -1.12 13.61 13.49
C ARG A 14 -1.73 13.01 12.23
N ALA A 15 -0.98 12.94 11.13
CA ALA A 15 -1.44 12.29 9.90
C ALA A 15 -1.72 10.80 10.14
N HIS A 16 -0.82 10.08 10.83
CA HIS A 16 -1.04 8.69 11.21
C HIS A 16 -2.28 8.50 12.07
N ALA A 17 -2.50 9.38 13.06
CA ALA A 17 -3.70 9.34 13.88
C ALA A 17 -4.97 9.60 13.05
N ALA A 18 -4.94 10.57 12.13
CA ALA A 18 -6.06 10.83 11.23
C ALA A 18 -6.36 9.63 10.32
N ILE A 19 -5.34 8.96 9.79
CA ILE A 19 -5.50 7.72 9.00
C ILE A 19 -6.13 6.61 9.86
N ALA A 20 -5.65 6.41 11.09
CA ALA A 20 -6.17 5.38 11.99
C ALA A 20 -7.65 5.62 12.36
N ASP A 21 -8.04 6.90 12.48
CA ASP A 21 -9.42 7.31 12.80
C ASP A 21 -10.31 7.45 11.55
N ALA A 22 -9.85 7.05 10.36
CA ALA A 22 -10.55 7.21 9.08
C ALA A 22 -10.95 8.67 8.76
N ARG A 23 -10.16 9.64 9.23
CA ARG A 23 -10.33 11.07 8.94
C ARG A 23 -9.58 11.46 7.67
N ASP A 24 -10.00 10.90 6.52
CA ASP A 24 -9.25 10.95 5.26
C ASP A 24 -8.90 12.38 4.80
N VAL A 25 -9.85 13.31 4.88
CA VAL A 25 -9.64 14.71 4.49
C VAL A 25 -8.55 15.38 5.34
N GLU A 26 -8.55 15.11 6.65
CA GLU A 26 -7.54 15.65 7.55
C GLU A 26 -6.18 15.01 7.32
N ALA A 27 -6.14 13.69 7.12
CA ALA A 27 -4.93 12.95 6.79
C ALA A 27 -4.28 13.52 5.51
N VAL A 28 -5.07 13.73 4.46
CA VAL A 28 -4.62 14.33 3.19
C VAL A 28 -4.00 15.70 3.42
N ARG A 29 -4.71 16.59 4.14
CA ARG A 29 -4.23 17.95 4.42
C ARG A 29 -2.92 17.93 5.20
N LEU A 30 -2.82 17.08 6.23
CA LEU A 30 -1.60 16.96 7.04
C LEU A 30 -0.41 16.43 6.24
N LEU A 31 -0.65 15.44 5.37
CA LEU A 31 0.41 14.90 4.51
C LEU A 31 0.86 15.89 3.44
N GLN A 32 -0.05 16.73 2.92
CA GLN A 32 0.31 17.84 2.04
C GLN A 32 1.22 18.84 2.76
N GLN A 33 0.89 19.22 4.01
CA GLN A 33 1.74 20.11 4.81
C GLN A 33 3.14 19.52 5.06
N VAL A 34 3.24 18.20 5.30
CA VAL A 34 4.56 17.53 5.40
C VAL A 34 5.34 17.67 4.11
N LEU A 35 4.69 17.50 2.95
CA LEU A 35 5.34 17.58 1.64
C LEU A 35 5.64 19.01 1.17
N GLU A 36 4.94 20.01 1.70
CA GLU A 36 5.29 21.43 1.53
C GLU A 36 6.60 21.74 2.26
N CYS A 37 6.83 21.13 3.43
CA CYS A 37 8.05 21.33 4.21
C CYS A 37 9.22 20.47 3.70
N ASP A 38 8.93 19.21 3.34
CA ASP A 38 9.90 18.25 2.79
C ASP A 38 9.27 17.54 1.58
N PRO A 39 9.40 18.11 0.37
CA PRO A 39 8.92 17.48 -0.86
C PRO A 39 9.56 16.11 -1.12
N GLY A 40 10.73 15.86 -0.52
CA GLY A 40 11.49 14.63 -0.66
C GLY A 40 10.99 13.48 0.21
N ASN A 41 10.05 13.73 1.13
CA ASN A 41 9.60 12.77 2.13
C ASN A 41 8.84 11.58 1.52
N LEU A 42 9.57 10.50 1.23
CA LEU A 42 9.00 9.32 0.56
C LEU A 42 7.90 8.65 1.38
N HIS A 43 7.98 8.71 2.71
CA HIS A 43 6.94 8.14 3.59
C HIS A 43 5.64 8.93 3.47
N ALA A 44 5.70 10.26 3.52
CA ALA A 44 4.52 11.10 3.32
C ALA A 44 3.95 10.98 1.89
N GLN A 45 4.82 10.85 0.88
CA GLN A 45 4.40 10.55 -0.48
C GLN A 45 3.63 9.23 -0.54
N TYR A 46 4.19 8.16 0.03
CA TYR A 46 3.54 6.85 0.10
C TYR A 46 2.19 6.90 0.83
N LEU A 47 2.13 7.45 2.04
CA LEU A 47 0.90 7.52 2.84
C LEU A 47 -0.22 8.26 2.11
N LEU A 48 0.10 9.38 1.47
CA LEU A 48 -0.91 10.15 0.75
C LEU A 48 -1.33 9.47 -0.56
N ALA A 49 -0.49 8.62 -1.15
CA ALA A 49 -0.92 7.76 -2.23
C ALA A 49 -1.98 6.74 -1.76
N ILE A 50 -1.81 6.16 -0.57
CA ILE A 50 -2.81 5.26 0.04
C ILE A 50 -4.11 6.01 0.31
N GLN A 51 -4.03 7.22 0.87
CA GLN A 51 -5.21 8.05 1.12
C GLN A 51 -5.96 8.40 -0.17
N HIS A 52 -5.23 8.72 -1.24
CA HIS A 52 -5.84 8.89 -2.56
C HIS A 52 -6.56 7.62 -3.04
N ALA A 53 -5.96 6.45 -2.87
CA ALA A 53 -6.61 5.18 -3.25
C ALA A 53 -7.89 4.92 -2.43
N GLN A 54 -7.88 5.21 -1.13
CA GLN A 54 -9.06 5.09 -0.27
C GLN A 54 -10.19 6.03 -0.68
N LEU A 55 -9.85 7.22 -1.16
CA LEU A 55 -10.80 8.21 -1.70
C LEU A 55 -11.24 7.92 -3.14
N GLY A 56 -10.81 6.80 -3.74
CA GLY A 56 -11.12 6.46 -5.14
C GLY A 56 -10.33 7.26 -6.18
N LEU A 57 -9.35 8.06 -5.76
CA LEU A 57 -8.49 8.87 -6.62
C LEU A 57 -7.32 8.02 -7.16
N TYR A 58 -7.66 6.96 -7.89
CA TYR A 58 -6.72 5.89 -8.24
C TYR A 58 -5.56 6.37 -9.12
N GLU A 59 -5.79 7.27 -10.06
CA GLU A 59 -4.73 7.82 -10.93
C GLU A 59 -3.67 8.56 -10.09
N ARG A 60 -4.12 9.36 -9.12
CA ARG A 60 -3.21 10.11 -8.23
C ARG A 60 -2.46 9.21 -7.26
N ALA A 61 -3.07 8.10 -6.86
CA ALA A 61 -2.41 7.09 -6.04
C ALA A 61 -1.31 6.38 -6.84
N GLU A 62 -1.63 5.96 -8.07
CA GLU A 62 -0.73 5.25 -8.97
C GLU A 62 0.49 6.11 -9.34
N GLU A 63 0.26 7.35 -9.77
CA GLU A 63 1.32 8.30 -10.12
C GLU A 63 2.32 8.44 -8.97
N ARG A 64 1.81 8.59 -7.75
CA ARG A 64 2.69 8.79 -6.61
C ARG A 64 3.41 7.52 -6.17
N LEU A 65 2.76 6.35 -6.21
CA LEU A 65 3.42 5.09 -5.92
C LEU A 65 4.55 4.81 -6.93
N ARG A 66 4.32 5.10 -8.21
CA ARG A 66 5.37 5.03 -9.24
C ARG A 66 6.51 6.01 -8.95
N ALA A 67 6.22 7.24 -8.57
CA ALA A 67 7.26 8.22 -8.21
C ALA A 67 8.10 7.76 -6.99
N VAL A 68 7.46 7.19 -5.97
CA VAL A 68 8.14 6.60 -4.81
C VAL A 68 9.05 5.45 -5.24
N LEU A 69 8.55 4.53 -6.07
CA LEU A 69 9.30 3.36 -6.54
C LEU A 69 10.41 3.72 -7.53
N ALA A 70 10.27 4.82 -8.29
CA ALA A 70 11.35 5.33 -9.14
C ALA A 70 12.55 5.81 -8.31
N ARG A 71 12.30 6.34 -7.10
CA ARG A 71 13.36 6.82 -6.18
C ARG A 71 13.89 5.71 -5.28
N VAL A 72 13.03 4.83 -4.81
CA VAL A 72 13.39 3.68 -3.95
C VAL A 72 12.75 2.41 -4.51
N PRO A 73 13.40 1.77 -5.50
CA PRO A 73 12.89 0.53 -6.12
C PRO A 73 12.72 -0.62 -5.12
N GLN A 74 13.42 -0.59 -3.99
CA GLN A 74 13.32 -1.59 -2.93
C GLN A 74 12.22 -1.30 -1.90
N PHE A 75 11.40 -0.26 -2.09
CA PHE A 75 10.30 0.05 -1.18
C PHE A 75 9.16 -0.95 -1.37
N VAL A 76 9.33 -2.11 -0.75
CA VAL A 76 8.49 -3.30 -0.94
C VAL A 76 7.01 -3.01 -0.67
N VAL A 77 6.71 -2.15 0.31
CA VAL A 77 5.34 -1.79 0.65
C VAL A 77 4.67 -0.98 -0.44
N ALA A 78 5.36 0.02 -1.00
CA ALA A 78 4.85 0.78 -2.13
C ALA A 78 4.60 -0.09 -3.36
N ARG A 79 5.47 -1.09 -3.60
CA ARG A 79 5.31 -2.07 -4.69
C ARG A 79 4.04 -2.90 -4.51
N PHE A 80 3.80 -3.44 -3.32
CA PHE A 80 2.59 -4.21 -3.04
C PHE A 80 1.32 -3.35 -3.12
N GLN A 81 1.36 -2.09 -2.66
CA GLN A 81 0.22 -1.18 -2.79
C GLN A 81 -0.08 -0.85 -4.25
N LEU A 82 0.94 -0.65 -5.09
CA LEU A 82 0.76 -0.41 -6.51
C LEU A 82 0.17 -1.62 -7.22
N ALA A 83 0.69 -2.82 -6.95
CA ALA A 83 0.14 -4.05 -7.51
C ALA A 83 -1.33 -4.23 -7.12
N GLN A 84 -1.68 -4.06 -5.85
CA GLN A 84 -3.08 -4.14 -5.38
C GLN A 84 -3.99 -3.12 -6.08
N LEU A 85 -3.53 -1.88 -6.21
CA LEU A 85 -4.26 -0.82 -6.91
C LEU A 85 -4.54 -1.19 -8.37
N LEU A 86 -3.54 -1.72 -9.07
CA LEU A 86 -3.68 -2.15 -10.47
C LEU A 86 -4.64 -3.34 -10.62
N LEU A 87 -4.64 -4.28 -9.66
CA LEU A 87 -5.62 -5.37 -9.63
C LEU A 87 -7.05 -4.85 -9.45
N MET A 88 -7.26 -3.86 -8.59
CA MET A 88 -8.58 -3.24 -8.41
C MET A 88 -9.06 -2.49 -9.65
N ARG A 89 -8.14 -1.98 -10.47
CA ARG A 89 -8.44 -1.25 -11.71
C ARG A 89 -8.61 -2.17 -12.94
N GLU A 90 -8.61 -3.49 -12.74
CA GLU A 90 -8.61 -4.51 -13.80
C GLU A 90 -7.40 -4.44 -14.76
N THR A 91 -6.36 -3.67 -14.41
CA THR A 91 -5.08 -3.64 -15.13
C THR A 91 -4.16 -4.75 -14.62
N ALA A 92 -4.66 -5.99 -14.67
CA ALA A 92 -3.99 -7.16 -14.10
C ALA A 92 -2.62 -7.46 -14.74
N GLY A 93 -2.40 -7.07 -15.99
CA GLY A 93 -1.10 -7.18 -16.67
C GLY A 93 -0.01 -6.39 -15.95
N ASP A 94 -0.25 -5.10 -15.73
CA ASP A 94 0.70 -4.21 -15.05
C ASP A 94 0.97 -4.67 -13.62
N ALA A 95 -0.05 -5.17 -12.90
CA ALA A 95 0.13 -5.67 -11.54
C ALA A 95 1.17 -6.79 -11.45
N ARG A 96 1.21 -7.70 -12.43
CA ARG A 96 2.17 -8.82 -12.44
C ARG A 96 3.60 -8.33 -12.65
N GLU A 97 3.82 -7.37 -13.53
CA GLU A 97 5.15 -6.80 -13.76
C GLU A 97 5.72 -6.19 -12.48
N TRP A 98 4.89 -5.49 -11.70
CA TRP A 98 5.31 -4.91 -10.43
C TRP A 98 5.59 -5.96 -9.34
N LEU A 99 4.96 -7.13 -9.41
CA LEU A 99 5.18 -8.23 -8.46
C LEU A 99 6.38 -9.10 -8.82
N GLN A 100 6.79 -9.15 -10.10
CA GLN A 100 7.87 -10.01 -10.57
C GLN A 100 9.15 -9.93 -9.71
N PRO A 101 9.64 -8.74 -9.29
CA PRO A 101 10.88 -8.64 -8.50
C PRO A 101 10.79 -9.22 -7.09
N VAL A 102 9.59 -9.57 -6.61
CA VAL A 102 9.35 -10.05 -5.25
C VAL A 102 8.71 -11.44 -5.21
N LEU A 103 8.39 -12.06 -6.36
CA LEU A 103 7.82 -13.40 -6.43
C LEU A 103 8.75 -14.48 -5.84
N ASP A 104 10.05 -14.34 -6.05
CA ASP A 104 11.07 -15.29 -5.59
C ASP A 104 11.57 -15.01 -4.16
N ALA A 105 11.02 -13.98 -3.50
CA ALA A 105 11.39 -13.68 -2.13
C ALA A 105 10.95 -14.82 -1.18
N PRO A 106 11.64 -15.00 -0.04
CA PRO A 106 11.16 -15.91 1.00
C PRO A 106 9.79 -15.50 1.55
N ALA A 107 9.06 -16.48 2.11
CA ALA A 107 7.86 -16.20 2.88
C ALA A 107 8.20 -15.32 4.11
N PRO A 108 7.31 -14.41 4.54
CA PRO A 108 5.94 -14.21 4.03
C PRO A 108 5.84 -13.26 2.81
N LEU A 109 6.93 -12.59 2.42
CA LEU A 109 6.88 -11.58 1.35
C LEU A 109 6.64 -12.19 -0.03
N GLY A 110 7.34 -13.28 -0.37
CA GLY A 110 7.11 -13.96 -1.65
C GLY A 110 5.73 -14.63 -1.72
N ASP A 111 5.24 -15.16 -0.60
CA ASP A 111 3.87 -15.69 -0.52
C ASP A 111 2.84 -14.59 -0.79
N TYR A 112 3.08 -13.36 -0.29
CA TYR A 112 2.20 -12.24 -0.59
C TYR A 112 2.18 -11.91 -2.09
N ALA A 113 3.37 -11.85 -2.70
CA ALA A 113 3.49 -11.57 -4.12
C ALA A 113 2.80 -12.62 -4.98
N ARG A 114 3.01 -13.90 -4.65
CA ARG A 114 2.34 -15.02 -5.30
C ARG A 114 0.83 -14.98 -5.10
N ALA A 115 0.34 -14.58 -3.92
CA ALA A 115 -1.09 -14.46 -3.66
C ALA A 115 -1.75 -13.39 -4.53
N LEU A 116 -1.14 -12.20 -4.61
CA LEU A 116 -1.63 -11.13 -5.49
C LEU A 116 -1.57 -11.54 -6.96
N HIS A 117 -0.51 -12.23 -7.37
CA HIS A 117 -0.38 -12.76 -8.74
C HIS A 117 -1.44 -13.83 -9.06
N ALA A 118 -1.74 -14.72 -8.12
CA ALA A 118 -2.80 -15.73 -8.24
C ALA A 118 -4.18 -15.08 -8.36
N ALA A 119 -4.47 -14.08 -7.51
CA ALA A 119 -5.70 -13.29 -7.59
C ALA A 119 -5.84 -12.57 -8.94
N ALA A 120 -4.73 -12.02 -9.48
CA ALA A 120 -4.69 -11.44 -10.82
C ALA A 120 -5.04 -12.45 -11.94
N GLY A 121 -4.85 -13.74 -11.69
CA GLY A 121 -5.20 -14.82 -12.61
C GLY A 121 -6.60 -15.41 -12.38
N GLY A 122 -7.37 -14.87 -11.42
CA GLY A 122 -8.66 -15.43 -11.00
C GLY A 122 -8.57 -16.60 -10.03
N ASP A 123 -7.37 -17.01 -9.60
CA ASP A 123 -7.18 -18.05 -8.59
C ASP A 123 -7.27 -17.46 -7.18
N THR A 124 -8.48 -17.04 -6.82
CA THR A 124 -8.77 -16.48 -5.49
C THR A 124 -8.57 -17.52 -4.38
N ALA A 125 -8.81 -18.80 -4.66
CA ALA A 125 -8.63 -19.88 -3.69
C ALA A 125 -7.14 -20.09 -3.35
N GLY A 126 -6.29 -20.18 -4.36
CA GLY A 126 -4.83 -20.24 -4.18
C GLY A 126 -4.28 -18.98 -3.52
N ALA A 127 -4.79 -17.81 -3.88
CA ALA A 127 -4.44 -16.55 -3.22
C ALA A 127 -4.75 -16.57 -1.72
N CYS A 128 -5.94 -17.05 -1.33
CA CYS A 128 -6.31 -17.17 0.09
C CYS A 128 -5.37 -18.11 0.85
N ALA A 129 -5.08 -19.29 0.29
CA ALA A 129 -4.22 -20.28 0.93
C ALA A 129 -2.79 -19.75 1.19
N LEU A 130 -2.24 -19.00 0.23
CA LEU A 130 -0.92 -18.36 0.35
C LEU A 130 -0.90 -17.29 1.44
N ILE A 131 -1.95 -16.47 1.55
CA ILE A 131 -2.03 -15.47 2.63
C ILE A 131 -2.20 -16.15 3.99
N GLU A 132 -3.00 -17.20 4.07
CA GLU A 132 -3.22 -17.95 5.31
C GLU A 132 -1.95 -18.62 5.83
N SER A 133 -1.09 -19.14 4.94
CA SER A 133 0.22 -19.65 5.34
C SER A 133 1.16 -18.51 5.75
N ALA A 134 1.20 -17.43 4.96
CA ALA A 134 2.05 -16.29 5.23
C ALA A 134 1.76 -15.67 6.60
N GLN A 135 0.49 -15.51 6.97
CA GLN A 135 0.07 -14.91 8.24
C GLN A 135 0.47 -15.71 9.49
N ARG A 136 0.81 -17.00 9.35
CA ARG A 136 1.31 -17.83 10.47
C ARG A 136 2.78 -17.57 10.78
N LEU A 137 3.48 -16.87 9.90
CA LEU A 137 4.90 -16.54 10.05
C LEU A 137 5.07 -15.18 10.73
N PRO A 138 6.22 -14.92 11.39
CA PRO A 138 6.58 -13.58 11.85
C PRO A 138 6.52 -12.59 10.69
N GLN A 139 5.75 -11.52 10.85
CA GLN A 139 5.58 -10.50 9.83
C GLN A 139 6.65 -9.41 9.99
N PRO A 140 7.60 -9.28 9.06
CA PRO A 140 8.66 -8.29 9.16
C PRO A 140 8.17 -6.87 8.89
N VAL A 141 6.99 -6.73 8.26
CA VAL A 141 6.41 -5.45 7.86
C VAL A 141 4.95 -5.38 8.35
N PRO A 142 4.67 -4.63 9.43
CA PRO A 142 3.33 -4.54 10.02
C PRO A 142 2.25 -4.04 9.05
N GLU A 143 2.58 -3.11 8.17
CA GLU A 143 1.69 -2.55 7.16
C GLU A 143 1.20 -3.66 6.21
N LEU A 144 2.12 -4.49 5.71
CA LEU A 144 1.77 -5.61 4.84
C LEU A 144 0.92 -6.65 5.57
N ALA A 145 1.18 -6.91 6.85
CA ALA A 145 0.36 -7.83 7.64
C ALA A 145 -1.10 -7.35 7.75
N ALA A 146 -1.31 -6.04 7.90
CA ALA A 146 -2.64 -5.46 7.91
C ALA A 146 -3.31 -5.58 6.53
N ASP A 147 -2.57 -5.32 5.45
CA ASP A 147 -3.06 -5.42 4.08
C ASP A 147 -3.48 -6.86 3.74
N MET A 148 -2.63 -7.84 4.07
CA MET A 148 -2.90 -9.27 3.90
C MET A 148 -4.22 -9.68 4.57
N ARG A 149 -4.48 -9.22 5.81
CA ARG A 149 -5.72 -9.53 6.54
C ARG A 149 -6.94 -8.95 5.83
N ARG A 150 -6.85 -7.70 5.35
CA ARG A 150 -7.97 -7.06 4.63
C ARG A 150 -8.27 -7.75 3.31
N LEU A 151 -7.23 -8.12 2.54
CA LEU A 151 -7.41 -8.84 1.28
C LEU A 151 -8.01 -10.23 1.48
N LEU A 152 -7.52 -11.00 2.45
CA LEU A 152 -8.08 -12.32 2.76
C LEU A 152 -9.57 -12.24 3.09
N GLY A 153 -9.98 -11.22 3.86
CA GLY A 153 -11.39 -10.98 4.16
C GLY A 153 -12.22 -10.69 2.90
N ARG A 154 -11.71 -9.84 2.01
CA ARG A 154 -12.37 -9.51 0.73
C ARG A 154 -12.52 -10.73 -0.17
N TRP A 155 -11.43 -11.45 -0.42
CA TRP A 155 -11.42 -12.61 -1.31
C TRP A 155 -12.34 -13.74 -0.83
N ARG A 156 -12.44 -13.95 0.49
CA ARG A 156 -13.39 -14.91 1.06
C ARG A 156 -14.85 -14.48 0.89
N ALA A 157 -15.14 -13.18 1.01
CA ALA A 157 -16.47 -12.65 0.75
C ALA A 157 -16.84 -12.81 -0.73
N ASP A 158 -15.93 -12.49 -1.64
CA ASP A 158 -16.15 -12.64 -3.09
C ASP A 158 -16.34 -14.10 -3.51
N ALA A 159 -15.63 -15.05 -2.89
CA ALA A 159 -15.78 -16.48 -3.15
C ALA A 159 -17.08 -17.10 -2.59
N ALA A 160 -17.76 -16.40 -1.68
CA ALA A 160 -19.00 -16.85 -1.05
C ALA A 160 -20.27 -16.23 -1.67
N ALA A 161 -20.11 -15.27 -2.59
CA ALA A 161 -21.17 -14.58 -3.32
C ALA A 161 -21.51 -15.28 -4.64
#